data_AF-A0A0G2I1I3-F1
#
_entry.id   AF-A0A0G2I1I3-F1
#
_cell.length_a   1.000
_cell.length_b   1.000
_cell.length_c   1.000
_cell.angle_alpha   90.00
_cell.angle_beta   90.00
_cell.angle_gamma   90.00
#
_symmetry.space_group_name_H-M   'P 1'
#
loop_
_entity.id
_entity.type
_entity.pdbx_description
1 polymer ?
#
loop_
_entity_poly.entity_id
_entity_poly.type
_entity_poly.pdbx_seq_one_letter_code
_entity_poly.pdbx_strand_id
1 'polypeptide(L)'
;MPSNKRTYPEPLVIPPLSPTEHTHTFILLHGRGSNAERFGMEFLRAANLSARLPTVKFIFPTASKRRSTVLKKIQINQWFDNYSLEDPGERTELQIDGLCQTGTFLHALIEREAKEFVDRGDDGYRRIILGGLSQGCAAGVFTFLAGGLGEDYSNEMGNRRLVGGFVGMSGWLPLNRQLEDIFQSSSGDVLDEDDFNPFAQSPPPGPNDGPDNDDGESAELQAINHIRDILDLPMLPALATHNFQSPVFLGHGSADEKVSVNLGQSMVDFLKKRLDMDVTWKVYEGFGHWYKVPDEIDDIVHFLKEKVGVPVPEELNLELK
;
A
#
# COMPACT_ATOMS: atom_id res chain seq x y z
N MET A 1 -18.07 -21.11 -19.76
CA MET A 1 -16.84 -21.01 -20.58
C MET A 1 -15.67 -20.82 -19.63
N PRO A 2 -14.54 -21.52 -19.78
CA PRO A 2 -13.60 -21.69 -18.68
C PRO A 2 -13.05 -20.33 -18.26
N SER A 3 -13.26 -19.97 -16.98
CA SER A 3 -12.53 -18.88 -16.35
C SER A 3 -11.05 -19.27 -16.42
N ASN A 4 -10.31 -18.74 -17.39
CA ASN A 4 -8.87 -18.71 -17.32
C ASN A 4 -8.53 -17.83 -16.11
N LYS A 5 -8.59 -18.41 -14.90
CA LYS A 5 -8.04 -17.81 -13.69
C LYS A 5 -6.58 -17.57 -14.05
N ARG A 6 -6.23 -16.33 -14.34
CA ARG A 6 -4.85 -15.96 -14.65
C ARG A 6 -4.04 -16.33 -13.41
N THR A 7 -3.18 -17.32 -13.54
CA THR A 7 -2.41 -17.82 -12.42
C THR A 7 -1.18 -16.94 -12.23
N TYR A 8 -1.01 -16.44 -11.01
CA TYR A 8 0.28 -15.91 -10.58
C TYR A 8 1.26 -17.08 -10.50
N PRO A 9 2.50 -16.92 -10.99
CA PRO A 9 3.56 -17.89 -10.74
C PRO A 9 3.80 -18.06 -9.24
N GLU A 10 4.31 -19.23 -8.85
CA GLU A 10 4.78 -19.45 -7.47
C GLU A 10 5.83 -18.39 -7.10
N PRO A 11 5.70 -17.73 -5.92
CA PRO A 11 6.69 -16.77 -5.47
C PRO A 11 8.07 -17.38 -5.25
N LEU A 12 9.12 -16.59 -5.46
CA LEU A 12 10.45 -16.92 -4.94
C LEU A 12 10.45 -16.72 -3.43
N VAL A 13 10.73 -17.79 -2.69
CA VAL A 13 10.81 -17.76 -1.22
C VAL A 13 12.25 -17.96 -0.81
N ILE A 14 12.77 -17.02 -0.01
CA ILE A 14 14.10 -17.08 0.59
C ILE A 14 13.90 -17.20 2.10
N PRO A 15 14.20 -18.37 2.70
CA PRO A 15 14.02 -18.58 4.13
C PRO A 15 14.93 -17.64 4.94
N PRO A 16 14.59 -17.40 6.22
CA PRO A 16 15.52 -16.73 7.13
C PRO A 16 16.88 -17.42 7.13
N LEU A 17 17.96 -16.64 7.27
CA LEU A 17 19.29 -17.21 7.47
C LEU A 17 19.43 -17.85 8.86
N SER A 18 18.69 -17.36 9.85
CA SER A 18 18.62 -17.98 11.17
C SER A 18 17.84 -19.30 11.08
N PRO A 19 18.48 -20.45 11.36
CA PRO A 19 17.85 -21.75 11.17
C PRO A 19 16.77 -22.07 12.21
N THR A 20 16.72 -21.31 13.31
CA THR A 20 15.82 -21.56 14.45
C THR A 20 14.86 -20.42 14.71
N GLU A 21 14.96 -19.31 13.97
CA GLU A 21 14.18 -18.11 14.24
C GLU A 21 13.67 -17.42 12.97
N HIS A 22 12.34 -17.30 12.91
CA HIS A 22 11.61 -16.52 11.92
C HIS A 22 10.78 -15.49 12.67
N THR A 23 11.12 -14.21 12.50
CA THR A 23 10.43 -13.12 13.21
C THR A 23 9.44 -12.38 12.33
N HIS A 24 9.78 -12.18 11.06
CA HIS A 24 8.95 -11.43 10.11
C HIS A 24 9.04 -12.05 8.72
N THR A 25 8.00 -11.83 7.91
CA THR A 25 8.01 -12.11 6.47
C THR A 25 7.92 -10.79 5.71
N PHE A 26 8.86 -10.55 4.81
CA PHE A 26 8.87 -9.38 3.93
C PHE A 26 8.50 -9.78 2.50
N ILE A 27 7.31 -9.36 2.07
CA ILE A 27 6.78 -9.58 0.72
C ILE A 27 7.11 -8.35 -0.13
N LEU A 28 7.95 -8.50 -1.17
CA LEU A 28 8.33 -7.38 -2.05
C LEU A 28 7.96 -7.61 -3.52
N LEU A 29 7.18 -6.67 -4.06
CA LEU A 29 6.72 -6.68 -5.44
C LEU A 29 7.72 -5.97 -6.37
N HIS A 30 8.04 -6.62 -7.49
CA HIS A 30 8.92 -6.07 -8.52
C HIS A 30 8.23 -4.99 -9.38
N GLY A 31 9.03 -4.16 -10.07
CA GLY A 31 8.53 -3.21 -11.06
C GLY A 31 8.01 -3.86 -12.35
N ARG A 32 7.27 -3.10 -13.16
CA ARG A 32 6.65 -3.56 -14.42
C ARG A 32 7.66 -4.24 -15.35
N GLY A 33 7.28 -5.37 -15.93
CA GLY A 33 8.09 -6.12 -16.90
C GLY A 33 9.22 -6.97 -16.28
N SER A 34 9.42 -6.91 -14.97
CA SER A 34 10.41 -7.74 -14.25
C SER A 34 9.80 -9.08 -13.78
N ASN A 35 10.49 -9.76 -12.86
CA ASN A 35 10.03 -10.97 -12.19
C ASN A 35 10.72 -11.11 -10.82
N ALA A 36 10.27 -12.09 -10.05
CA ALA A 36 10.77 -12.39 -8.70
C ALA A 36 12.27 -12.65 -8.64
N GLU A 37 12.82 -13.46 -9.55
CA GLU A 37 14.22 -13.88 -9.51
C GLU A 37 15.17 -12.71 -9.81
N ARG A 38 14.87 -11.93 -10.86
CA ARG A 38 15.69 -10.77 -11.23
C ARG A 38 15.70 -9.72 -10.13
N PHE A 39 14.53 -9.29 -9.68
CA PHE A 39 14.41 -8.23 -8.69
C PHE A 39 14.85 -8.70 -7.30
N GLY A 40 14.38 -9.87 -6.86
CA GLY A 40 14.64 -10.37 -5.50
C GLY A 40 16.12 -10.67 -5.27
N MET A 41 16.79 -11.32 -6.22
CA MET A 41 18.22 -11.61 -6.06
C MET A 41 19.10 -10.35 -6.16
N GLU A 42 18.67 -9.31 -6.87
CA GLU A 42 19.35 -8.01 -6.88
C GLU A 42 19.14 -7.26 -5.57
N PHE A 43 17.90 -7.25 -5.07
CA PHE A 43 17.54 -6.61 -3.81
C PHE A 43 18.25 -7.25 -2.60
N LEU A 44 18.33 -8.57 -2.53
CA LEU A 44 19.03 -9.25 -1.43
C LEU A 44 20.55 -9.04 -1.47
N ARG A 45 21.14 -8.90 -2.67
CA ARG A 45 22.56 -8.58 -2.81
C ARG A 45 22.86 -7.14 -2.40
N ALA A 46 21.89 -6.23 -2.52
CA ALA A 46 22.04 -4.85 -2.11
C ALA A 46 22.39 -4.79 -0.61
N ALA A 47 23.55 -4.21 -0.31
CA ALA A 47 24.10 -4.08 1.04
C ALA A 47 24.05 -5.36 1.90
N ASN A 48 24.12 -6.55 1.28
CA ASN A 48 24.07 -7.85 1.96
C ASN A 48 22.86 -8.01 2.90
N LEU A 49 21.67 -7.64 2.41
CA LEU A 49 20.46 -7.49 3.23
C LEU A 49 20.08 -8.75 4.04
N SER A 50 20.27 -9.95 3.47
CA SER A 50 19.99 -11.20 4.18
C SER A 50 20.83 -11.36 5.46
N ALA A 51 22.09 -10.89 5.46
CA ALA A 51 22.94 -10.93 6.66
C ALA A 51 22.52 -9.86 7.68
N ARG A 52 21.95 -8.74 7.22
CA ARG A 52 21.46 -7.65 8.08
C ARG A 52 20.11 -7.96 8.71
N LEU A 53 19.31 -8.80 8.07
CA LEU A 53 17.98 -9.21 8.51
C LEU A 53 17.90 -10.75 8.59
N PRO A 54 18.73 -11.41 9.42
CA PRO A 54 18.90 -12.86 9.37
C PRO A 54 17.67 -13.65 9.81
N THR A 55 16.75 -13.03 10.57
CA THR A 55 15.51 -13.68 11.05
C THR A 55 14.30 -13.40 10.15
N VAL A 56 14.50 -12.68 9.05
CA VAL A 56 13.42 -12.30 8.12
C VAL A 56 13.35 -13.29 6.96
N LYS A 57 12.15 -13.79 6.69
CA LYS A 57 11.84 -14.52 5.46
C LYS A 57 11.53 -13.52 4.36
N PHE A 58 12.09 -13.68 3.17
CA PHE A 58 11.77 -12.82 2.02
C PHE A 58 10.93 -13.59 1.01
N ILE A 59 9.88 -12.94 0.51
CA ILE A 59 9.04 -13.48 -0.55
C ILE A 59 8.95 -12.46 -1.67
N PHE A 60 9.34 -12.90 -2.87
CA PHE A 60 9.23 -12.12 -4.08
C PHE A 60 8.20 -12.77 -5.01
N PRO A 61 6.96 -12.27 -5.07
CA PRO A 61 5.99 -12.74 -6.05
C PRO A 61 6.34 -12.23 -7.46
N THR A 62 5.93 -12.98 -8.49
CA THR A 62 5.97 -12.52 -9.88
C THR A 62 4.57 -12.13 -10.34
N ALA A 63 4.42 -10.95 -10.94
CA ALA A 63 3.14 -10.53 -11.49
C ALA A 63 2.68 -11.46 -12.62
N SER A 64 1.37 -11.71 -12.72
CA SER A 64 0.81 -12.47 -13.84
C SER A 64 1.10 -11.80 -15.19
N LYS A 65 1.20 -12.59 -16.26
CA LYS A 65 1.36 -12.05 -17.63
C LYS A 65 0.07 -11.37 -18.09
N ARG A 66 0.14 -10.08 -18.42
CA ARG A 66 -0.97 -9.28 -18.95
C ARG A 66 -0.52 -8.52 -20.20
N ARG A 67 -1.47 -8.21 -21.09
CA ARG A 67 -1.22 -7.31 -22.22
C ARG A 67 -1.04 -5.88 -21.69
N SER A 68 0.02 -5.21 -22.10
CA SER A 68 0.26 -3.81 -21.72
C SER A 68 -0.27 -2.87 -22.78
N THR A 69 -1.18 -1.97 -22.41
CA THR A 69 -1.74 -0.96 -23.33
C THR A 69 -0.64 -0.02 -23.81
N VAL A 70 0.19 0.51 -22.91
CA VAL A 70 1.37 1.34 -23.25
C VAL A 70 2.30 0.63 -24.24
N LEU A 71 2.59 -0.66 -24.04
CA LEU A 71 3.54 -1.41 -24.87
C LEU A 71 2.85 -2.15 -26.03
N LYS A 72 1.90 -1.50 -26.70
CA LYS A 72 1.23 -2.01 -27.92
C LYS A 72 0.69 -3.45 -27.76
N LYS A 73 0.13 -3.76 -26.59
CA LYS A 73 -0.46 -5.06 -26.21
C LYS A 73 0.51 -6.24 -26.14
N ILE A 74 1.82 -5.99 -26.03
CA ILE A 74 2.81 -7.02 -25.70
C ILE A 74 2.48 -7.61 -24.32
N GLN A 75 2.63 -8.92 -24.17
CA GLN A 75 2.42 -9.60 -22.90
C GLN A 75 3.67 -9.50 -22.04
N ILE A 76 3.52 -8.88 -20.87
CA ILE A 76 4.59 -8.72 -19.87
C ILE A 76 4.04 -9.06 -18.48
N ASN A 77 4.95 -9.32 -17.54
CA ASN A 77 4.58 -9.41 -16.13
C ASN A 77 4.28 -7.99 -15.62
N GLN A 78 3.03 -7.73 -15.24
CA GLN A 78 2.62 -6.45 -14.68
C GLN A 78 1.42 -6.66 -13.74
N TRP A 79 1.36 -5.88 -12.67
CA TRP A 79 0.35 -6.03 -11.62
C TRP A 79 -1.03 -5.58 -12.13
N PHE A 80 -1.05 -4.43 -12.80
CA PHE A 80 -2.22 -3.86 -13.46
C PHE A 80 -1.82 -3.22 -14.80
N ASP A 81 -2.79 -2.85 -15.62
CA ASP A 81 -2.50 -2.17 -16.90
C ASP A 81 -2.48 -0.66 -16.70
N ASN A 82 -1.67 0.05 -17.47
CA ASN A 82 -1.64 1.52 -17.48
C ASN A 82 -1.83 2.02 -18.91
N TYR A 83 -2.48 3.16 -19.06
CA TYR A 83 -2.59 3.85 -20.34
C TYR A 83 -1.37 4.71 -20.66
N SER A 84 -0.91 5.48 -19.66
CA SER A 84 0.26 6.36 -19.75
C SER A 84 1.25 6.02 -18.63
N LEU A 85 2.55 6.15 -18.93
CA LEU A 85 3.63 6.03 -17.94
C LEU A 85 3.99 7.39 -17.33
N GLU A 86 3.75 8.48 -18.07
CA GLU A 86 4.01 9.85 -17.61
C GLU A 86 2.91 10.34 -16.67
N ASP A 87 1.65 10.06 -17.02
CA ASP A 87 0.49 10.34 -16.18
C ASP A 87 -0.28 9.04 -15.86
N PRO A 88 0.06 8.35 -14.75
CA PRO A 88 -0.70 7.18 -14.30
C PRO A 88 -2.16 7.48 -13.93
N GLY A 89 -2.57 8.75 -13.86
CA GLY A 89 -3.96 9.17 -13.63
C GLY A 89 -4.81 9.19 -14.90
N GLU A 90 -4.23 8.94 -16.08
CA GLU A 90 -4.98 8.86 -17.33
C GLU A 90 -5.60 7.46 -17.51
N ARG A 91 -6.91 7.44 -17.80
CA ARG A 91 -7.69 6.22 -18.06
C ARG A 91 -7.52 5.15 -16.97
N THR A 92 -7.77 5.55 -15.72
CA THR A 92 -7.62 4.71 -14.53
C THR A 92 -8.51 3.47 -14.54
N GLU A 93 -9.58 3.44 -15.34
CA GLU A 93 -10.44 2.26 -15.51
C GLU A 93 -9.68 1.01 -15.97
N LEU A 94 -8.56 1.18 -16.70
CA LEU A 94 -7.71 0.06 -17.14
C LEU A 94 -6.93 -0.60 -15.98
N GLN A 95 -6.82 0.09 -14.84
CA GLN A 95 -6.06 -0.39 -13.68
C GLN A 95 -6.90 -1.36 -12.83
N ILE A 96 -8.22 -1.15 -12.78
CA ILE A 96 -9.17 -1.79 -11.84
C ILE A 96 -9.06 -3.32 -11.86
N ASP A 97 -9.26 -3.96 -13.02
CA ASP A 97 -9.19 -5.43 -13.16
C ASP A 97 -7.86 -6.02 -12.66
N GLY A 98 -6.77 -5.29 -12.88
CA GLY A 98 -5.43 -5.70 -12.47
C GLY A 98 -5.19 -5.51 -10.98
N LEU A 99 -5.64 -4.39 -10.44
CA LEU A 99 -5.57 -4.08 -9.01
C LEU A 99 -6.38 -5.08 -8.21
N CYS A 100 -7.65 -5.34 -8.58
CA CYS A 100 -8.49 -6.35 -7.97
C CYS A 100 -7.79 -7.72 -7.90
N GLN A 101 -7.36 -8.24 -9.05
CA GLN A 101 -6.69 -9.55 -9.12
C GLN A 101 -5.34 -9.58 -8.38
N THR A 102 -4.64 -8.45 -8.29
CA THR A 102 -3.40 -8.35 -7.50
C THR A 102 -3.73 -8.35 -6.01
N GLY A 103 -4.73 -7.57 -5.58
CA GLY A 103 -5.20 -7.52 -4.20
C GLY A 103 -5.65 -8.89 -3.70
N THR A 104 -6.48 -9.62 -4.46
CA THR A 104 -6.87 -11.00 -4.11
C THR A 104 -5.67 -11.93 -3.91
N PHE A 105 -4.68 -11.87 -4.82
CA PHE A 105 -3.48 -12.68 -4.72
C PHE A 105 -2.63 -12.32 -3.50
N LEU A 106 -2.42 -11.03 -3.27
CA LEU A 106 -1.62 -10.54 -2.14
C LEU A 106 -2.31 -10.82 -0.80
N HIS A 107 -3.63 -10.65 -0.70
CA HIS A 107 -4.39 -11.00 0.50
C HIS A 107 -4.23 -12.48 0.86
N ALA A 108 -4.38 -13.37 -0.13
CA ALA A 108 -4.17 -14.80 0.06
C ALA A 108 -2.72 -15.14 0.46
N LEU A 109 -1.74 -14.45 -0.12
CA LEU A 109 -0.34 -14.60 0.24
C LEU A 109 -0.10 -14.14 1.69
N ILE A 110 -0.54 -12.94 2.06
CA ILE A 110 -0.38 -12.38 3.40
C ILE A 110 -1.05 -13.28 4.45
N GLU A 111 -2.26 -13.77 4.17
CA GLU A 111 -2.99 -14.71 5.03
C GLU A 111 -2.18 -15.98 5.32
N ARG A 112 -1.61 -16.59 4.27
CA ARG A 112 -0.80 -17.79 4.39
C ARG A 112 0.44 -17.55 5.24
N GLU A 113 1.09 -16.40 5.05
CA GLU A 113 2.30 -16.03 5.77
C GLU A 113 2.03 -15.66 7.22
N ALA A 114 0.94 -14.95 7.50
CA ALA A 114 0.52 -14.61 8.86
C ALA A 114 0.24 -15.87 9.70
N LYS A 115 -0.25 -16.94 9.07
CA LYS A 115 -0.52 -18.24 9.72
C LYS A 115 0.74 -18.96 10.21
N GLU A 116 1.93 -18.61 9.72
CA GLU A 116 3.19 -19.19 10.24
C GLU A 116 3.54 -18.67 11.65
N PHE A 117 2.88 -17.60 12.11
CA PHE A 117 3.16 -16.97 13.41
C PHE A 117 2.12 -17.29 14.50
N VAL A 118 1.18 -18.19 14.24
CA VAL A 118 0.06 -18.51 15.16
C VAL A 118 0.54 -18.93 16.55
N ASP A 119 1.65 -19.68 16.63
CA ASP A 119 2.21 -20.16 17.90
C ASP A 119 2.84 -19.05 18.76
N ARG A 120 3.01 -17.83 18.23
CA ARG A 120 3.69 -16.71 18.91
C ARG A 120 2.74 -15.72 19.60
N GLY A 121 1.44 -15.99 19.64
CA GLY A 121 0.44 -15.10 20.24
C GLY A 121 -0.04 -13.99 19.29
N ASP A 122 -1.14 -13.33 19.68
CA ASP A 122 -2.09 -12.64 18.79
C ASP A 122 -1.46 -11.66 17.78
N ASP A 123 -1.93 -11.83 16.53
CA ASP A 123 -1.73 -11.02 15.34
C ASP A 123 -0.45 -11.23 14.52
N GLY A 124 -0.33 -12.41 13.90
CA GLY A 124 0.70 -12.73 12.91
C GLY A 124 0.77 -11.78 11.71
N TYR A 125 -0.26 -10.96 11.45
CA TYR A 125 -0.22 -9.97 10.37
C TYR A 125 0.74 -8.84 10.69
N ARG A 126 0.92 -8.49 11.98
CA ARG A 126 1.94 -7.51 12.40
C ARG A 126 3.37 -7.99 12.12
N ARG A 127 3.56 -9.28 11.81
CA ARG A 127 4.86 -9.84 11.38
C ARG A 127 5.07 -9.79 9.87
N ILE A 128 4.08 -9.32 9.12
CA ILE A 128 4.14 -9.21 7.67
C ILE A 128 4.50 -7.78 7.28
N ILE A 129 5.52 -7.63 6.45
CA ILE A 129 5.88 -6.37 5.80
C ILE A 129 5.52 -6.52 4.33
N LEU A 130 4.77 -5.57 3.80
CA LEU A 130 4.48 -5.49 2.37
C LEU A 130 5.30 -4.38 1.75
N GLY A 131 5.76 -4.55 0.52
CA GLY A 131 6.48 -3.50 -0.17
C GLY A 131 6.64 -3.73 -1.64
N GLY A 132 7.29 -2.80 -2.32
CA GLY A 132 7.61 -2.98 -3.73
C GLY A 132 8.31 -1.80 -4.37
N LEU A 133 8.73 -2.03 -5.61
CA LEU A 133 9.39 -1.04 -6.46
C LEU A 133 8.48 -0.64 -7.61
N SER A 134 8.40 0.65 -7.93
CA SER A 134 7.70 1.15 -9.12
C SER A 134 6.23 0.70 -9.15
N GLN A 135 5.78 0.02 -10.21
CA GLN A 135 4.42 -0.54 -10.24
C GLN A 135 4.15 -1.52 -9.08
N GLY A 136 5.16 -2.23 -8.59
CA GLY A 136 5.03 -3.08 -7.41
C GLY A 136 4.73 -2.28 -6.14
N CYS A 137 5.34 -1.10 -5.98
CA CYS A 137 4.99 -0.16 -4.90
C CYS A 137 3.53 0.28 -5.03
N ALA A 138 3.12 0.68 -6.24
CA ALA A 138 1.76 1.17 -6.49
C ALA A 138 0.69 0.11 -6.21
N ALA A 139 0.89 -1.14 -6.66
CA ALA A 139 -0.03 -2.24 -6.36
C ALA A 139 -0.02 -2.63 -4.88
N GLY A 140 1.17 -2.63 -4.28
CA GLY A 140 1.38 -2.96 -2.87
C GLY A 140 0.70 -1.97 -1.94
N VAL A 141 0.88 -0.65 -2.15
CA VAL A 141 0.28 0.38 -1.28
C VAL A 141 -1.25 0.37 -1.39
N PHE A 142 -1.78 0.15 -2.60
CA PHE A 142 -3.22 0.08 -2.82
C PHE A 142 -3.85 -1.11 -2.06
N THR A 143 -3.15 -2.25 -2.04
CA THR A 143 -3.55 -3.43 -1.26
C THR A 143 -3.38 -3.21 0.24
N PHE A 144 -2.27 -2.59 0.65
CA PHE A 144 -1.97 -2.25 2.04
C PHE A 144 -3.06 -1.37 2.66
N LEU A 145 -3.49 -0.32 1.94
CA LEU A 145 -4.52 0.61 2.38
C LEU A 145 -5.91 -0.02 2.51
N ALA A 146 -6.22 -1.02 1.68
CA ALA A 146 -7.49 -1.70 1.77
C ALA A 146 -7.70 -2.37 3.14
N GLY A 147 -6.61 -2.80 3.79
CA GLY A 147 -6.63 -3.40 5.13
C GLY A 147 -7.57 -4.62 5.24
N GLY A 148 -7.99 -4.91 6.48
CA GLY A 148 -9.02 -5.92 6.77
C GLY A 148 -8.63 -7.30 6.26
N LEU A 149 -7.47 -7.80 6.66
CA LEU A 149 -7.00 -9.13 6.26
C LEU A 149 -7.60 -10.20 7.19
N GLY A 150 -7.87 -11.41 6.70
CA GLY A 150 -8.53 -12.47 7.48
C GLY A 150 -10.06 -12.53 7.35
N GLU A 151 -10.62 -13.67 7.75
CA GLU A 151 -12.02 -14.05 7.45
C GLU A 151 -13.07 -13.52 8.44
N ASP A 152 -12.68 -13.00 9.61
CA ASP A 152 -13.61 -12.55 10.65
C ASP A 152 -13.93 -11.05 10.57
N TYR A 153 -14.74 -10.68 9.59
CA TYR A 153 -15.40 -9.36 9.52
C TYR A 153 -16.60 -9.24 10.49
N SER A 154 -16.92 -10.33 11.19
CA SER A 154 -18.08 -10.50 12.08
C SER A 154 -17.84 -10.03 13.52
N ASN A 155 -16.57 -9.87 13.93
CA ASN A 155 -16.27 -9.40 15.27
C ASN A 155 -16.47 -7.88 15.34
N GLU A 156 -17.66 -7.49 15.80
CA GLU A 156 -18.03 -6.12 16.18
C GLU A 156 -17.08 -5.50 17.24
N MET A 157 -16.16 -6.30 17.80
CA MET A 157 -15.15 -5.91 18.78
C MET A 157 -13.71 -6.21 18.30
N GLY A 158 -13.21 -5.43 17.35
CA GLY A 158 -11.97 -4.68 17.62
C GLY A 158 -10.57 -5.25 17.25
N ASN A 159 -10.38 -6.45 16.67
CA ASN A 159 -9.03 -6.87 16.23
C ASN A 159 -8.93 -7.01 14.71
N ARG A 160 -8.85 -5.85 14.05
CA ARG A 160 -8.51 -5.78 12.62
C ARG A 160 -7.05 -6.17 12.44
N ARG A 161 -6.81 -7.12 11.53
CA ARG A 161 -5.48 -7.64 11.22
C ARG A 161 -4.80 -6.69 10.24
N LEU A 162 -3.91 -5.87 10.77
CA LEU A 162 -3.09 -4.93 10.01
C LEU A 162 -1.71 -5.53 9.76
N VAL A 163 -1.18 -5.34 8.55
CA VAL A 163 0.21 -5.73 8.29
C VAL A 163 1.17 -4.85 9.09
N GLY A 164 2.34 -5.37 9.48
CA GLY A 164 3.30 -4.69 10.35
C GLY A 164 3.89 -3.39 9.80
N GLY A 165 3.95 -3.23 8.47
CA GLY A 165 4.40 -1.99 7.84
C GLY A 165 4.45 -2.09 6.32
N PHE A 166 4.67 -0.93 5.67
CA PHE A 166 4.85 -0.84 4.22
C PHE A 166 6.21 -0.25 3.84
N VAL A 167 6.83 -0.75 2.77
CA VAL A 167 8.07 -0.20 2.19
C VAL A 167 7.90 0.01 0.68
N GLY A 168 7.81 1.26 0.26
CA GLY A 168 7.69 1.66 -1.14
C GLY A 168 8.95 2.32 -1.68
N MET A 169 9.35 1.93 -2.90
CA MET A 169 10.48 2.52 -3.61
C MET A 169 10.00 3.02 -4.98
N SER A 170 10.26 4.29 -5.29
CA SER A 170 10.04 4.93 -6.60
C SER A 170 8.64 4.67 -7.17
N GLY A 171 7.60 4.83 -6.34
CA GLY A 171 6.21 4.46 -6.61
C GLY A 171 5.23 5.64 -6.63
N TRP A 172 3.94 5.32 -6.78
CA TRP A 172 2.83 6.28 -6.75
C TRP A 172 1.56 5.62 -6.17
N LEU A 173 0.55 6.42 -5.80
CA LEU A 173 -0.75 5.93 -5.36
C LEU A 173 -1.70 5.78 -6.58
N PRO A 174 -2.17 4.56 -6.92
CA PRO A 174 -3.18 4.39 -7.95
C PRO A 174 -4.47 5.15 -7.63
N LEU A 175 -5.12 5.70 -8.66
CA LEU A 175 -6.38 6.43 -8.57
C LEU A 175 -6.36 7.63 -7.60
N ASN A 176 -5.18 8.22 -7.33
CA ASN A 176 -5.01 9.33 -6.37
C ASN A 176 -5.98 10.50 -6.57
N ARG A 177 -6.27 10.88 -7.83
CA ARG A 177 -7.24 11.96 -8.14
C ARG A 177 -8.63 11.64 -7.57
N GLN A 178 -9.13 10.43 -7.84
CA GLN A 178 -10.44 10.00 -7.35
C GLN A 178 -10.49 9.95 -5.83
N LEU A 179 -9.39 9.54 -5.19
CA LEU A 179 -9.29 9.52 -3.73
C LEU A 179 -9.27 10.94 -3.14
N GLU A 180 -8.56 11.89 -3.76
CA GLU A 180 -8.57 13.30 -3.33
C GLU A 180 -9.95 13.96 -3.55
N ASP A 181 -10.65 13.62 -4.64
CA ASP A 181 -11.98 14.14 -4.95
C ASP A 181 -13.00 13.80 -3.84
N ILE A 182 -12.88 12.62 -3.21
CA ILE A 182 -13.69 12.23 -2.05
C ILE A 182 -13.54 13.26 -0.92
N PHE A 183 -12.30 13.61 -0.55
CA PHE A 183 -12.05 14.60 0.51
C PHE A 183 -12.50 16.03 0.14
N GLN A 184 -12.46 16.39 -1.15
CA GLN A 184 -12.97 17.68 -1.61
C GLN A 184 -14.50 17.73 -1.50
N SER A 185 -15.19 16.64 -1.86
CA SER A 185 -16.65 16.55 -1.77
C SER A 185 -17.18 16.57 -0.33
N SER A 186 -16.43 16.01 0.62
CA SER A 186 -16.79 16.05 2.05
C SER A 186 -16.54 17.41 2.71
N SER A 187 -15.81 18.32 2.05
CA SER A 187 -15.50 19.67 2.55
C SER A 187 -16.57 20.71 2.15
N GLY A 188 -17.68 20.27 1.56
CA GLY A 188 -18.63 21.07 0.78
C GLY A 188 -19.83 21.70 1.51
N ASP A 189 -19.72 22.03 2.80
CA ASP A 189 -20.60 23.02 3.45
C ASP A 189 -19.88 24.38 3.54
N VAL A 190 -19.59 24.97 2.38
CA VAL A 190 -19.34 26.41 2.28
C VAL A 190 -20.42 26.93 1.35
N LEU A 191 -21.39 27.61 1.96
CA LEU A 191 -22.47 28.33 1.31
C LEU A 191 -21.89 29.21 0.20
N ASP A 192 -22.21 28.90 -1.06
CA ASP A 192 -22.21 29.94 -2.10
C ASP A 192 -23.35 30.89 -1.73
N GLU A 193 -23.01 31.98 -1.04
CA GLU A 193 -23.85 33.16 -0.85
C GLU A 193 -24.10 33.82 -2.22
N ASP A 194 -24.90 33.23 -3.09
CA ASP A 194 -25.39 33.93 -4.30
C ASP A 194 -26.72 33.40 -4.88
N ASP A 195 -27.42 32.47 -4.21
CA ASP A 195 -28.81 32.13 -4.56
C ASP A 195 -29.81 32.74 -3.57
N PHE A 196 -29.92 34.08 -3.60
CA PHE A 196 -30.99 34.80 -2.91
C PHE A 196 -32.33 34.47 -3.60
N ASN A 197 -33.04 33.47 -3.08
CA ASN A 197 -34.41 33.16 -3.49
C ASN A 197 -35.41 34.02 -2.68
N PRO A 198 -35.99 35.10 -3.25
CA PRO A 198 -36.83 36.04 -2.51
C PRO A 198 -38.23 35.49 -2.16
N PHE A 199 -38.50 34.20 -2.43
CA PHE A 199 -39.80 33.55 -2.21
C PHE A 199 -39.76 32.36 -1.24
N ALA A 200 -38.63 32.04 -0.64
CA ALA A 200 -38.57 31.01 0.40
C ALA A 200 -39.11 31.58 1.73
N GLN A 201 -40.40 31.35 2.02
CA GLN A 201 -40.94 31.54 3.37
C GLN A 201 -40.50 30.35 4.24
N SER A 202 -39.49 30.54 5.08
CA SER A 202 -39.14 29.57 6.12
C SER A 202 -40.25 29.50 7.18
N PRO A 203 -40.74 28.32 7.57
CA PRO A 203 -41.58 28.21 8.75
C PRO A 203 -40.75 28.45 10.02
N PRO A 204 -41.33 28.95 11.12
CA PRO A 204 -40.59 29.23 12.34
C PRO A 204 -40.08 27.93 12.98
N PRO A 205 -38.89 27.95 13.63
CA PRO A 205 -38.32 26.76 14.25
C PRO A 205 -39.18 26.30 15.43
N GLY A 206 -39.53 25.01 15.42
CA GLY A 206 -40.18 24.35 16.56
C GLY A 206 -39.17 24.07 17.67
N PRO A 207 -39.59 24.03 18.94
CA PRO A 207 -38.68 23.78 20.05
C PRO A 207 -38.51 22.27 20.22
N ASN A 208 -37.78 21.59 19.33
CA ASN A 208 -37.34 20.21 19.55
C ASN A 208 -36.30 19.66 18.55
N ASP A 209 -35.42 20.50 18.03
CA ASP A 209 -34.25 19.98 17.31
C ASP A 209 -33.18 19.60 18.36
N GLY A 210 -33.15 18.31 18.69
CA GLY A 210 -32.08 17.69 19.45
C GLY A 210 -30.75 17.79 18.70
N PRO A 211 -29.62 17.38 19.30
CA PRO A 211 -28.34 17.44 18.60
C PRO A 211 -28.43 16.55 17.37
N ASP A 212 -28.25 17.14 16.19
CA ASP A 212 -28.08 16.41 14.94
C ASP A 212 -26.93 15.42 15.12
N ASN A 213 -27.28 14.14 15.23
CA ASN A 213 -26.30 13.06 15.04
C ASN A 213 -26.03 13.02 13.53
N ASP A 214 -25.01 13.75 13.09
CA ASP A 214 -24.46 13.64 11.76
C ASP A 214 -23.76 12.26 11.65
N ASP A 215 -24.56 11.23 11.31
CA ASP A 215 -24.13 9.86 11.09
C ASP A 215 -23.39 9.68 9.73
N GLY A 216 -22.67 10.71 9.29
CA GLY A 216 -21.92 10.73 8.02
C GLY A 216 -20.67 9.87 8.08
N GLU A 217 -20.48 9.00 7.07
CA GLU A 217 -19.24 8.25 6.87
C GLU A 217 -18.07 9.23 6.66
N SER A 218 -17.00 9.12 7.46
CA SER A 218 -15.85 10.03 7.34
C SER A 218 -15.16 9.91 5.97
N ALA A 219 -14.57 11.00 5.47
CA ALA A 219 -13.92 11.01 4.15
C ALA A 219 -12.79 9.95 4.05
N GLU A 220 -12.10 9.69 5.16
CA GLU A 220 -11.10 8.64 5.27
C GLU A 220 -11.72 7.26 5.06
N LEU A 221 -12.87 7.00 5.70
CA LEU A 221 -13.55 5.73 5.55
C LEU A 221 -14.11 5.55 4.13
N GLN A 222 -14.67 6.61 3.54
CA GLN A 222 -15.15 6.62 2.15
C GLN A 222 -14.01 6.31 1.16
N ALA A 223 -12.85 6.95 1.31
CA ALA A 223 -11.69 6.71 0.45
C ALA A 223 -11.20 5.26 0.54
N ILE A 224 -11.25 4.67 1.73
CA ILE A 224 -10.81 3.30 1.97
C ILE A 224 -11.83 2.30 1.45
N ASN A 225 -13.11 2.58 1.64
CA ASN A 225 -14.18 1.79 1.05
C ASN A 225 -14.18 1.86 -0.48
N HIS A 226 -13.77 2.98 -1.08
CA HIS A 226 -13.52 3.08 -2.53
C HIS A 226 -12.38 2.16 -2.99
N ILE A 227 -11.26 2.12 -2.24
CA ILE A 227 -10.17 1.16 -2.50
C ILE A 227 -10.68 -0.28 -2.36
N ARG A 228 -11.46 -0.57 -1.31
CA ARG A 228 -12.01 -1.91 -1.05
C ARG A 228 -12.99 -2.36 -2.13
N ASP A 229 -13.83 -1.47 -2.63
CA ASP A 229 -14.72 -1.74 -3.77
C ASP A 229 -13.92 -2.13 -5.03
N ILE A 230 -12.88 -1.36 -5.36
CA ILE A 230 -11.98 -1.69 -6.48
C ILE A 230 -11.30 -3.05 -6.29
N LEU A 231 -11.02 -3.45 -5.05
CA LEU A 231 -10.42 -4.73 -4.72
C LEU A 231 -11.44 -5.87 -4.53
N ASP A 232 -12.73 -5.62 -4.74
CA ASP A 232 -13.82 -6.57 -4.50
C ASP A 232 -13.83 -7.10 -3.06
N LEU A 233 -13.68 -6.19 -2.10
CA LEU A 233 -13.68 -6.46 -0.67
C LEU A 233 -14.91 -5.86 0.01
N PRO A 234 -15.45 -6.49 1.07
CA PRO A 234 -16.59 -5.94 1.82
C PRO A 234 -16.26 -4.56 2.40
N MET A 235 -17.20 -3.62 2.37
CA MET A 235 -17.01 -2.30 2.99
C MET A 235 -16.80 -2.41 4.51
N LEU A 236 -16.03 -1.48 5.06
CA LEU A 236 -15.81 -1.32 6.49
C LEU A 236 -16.94 -0.48 7.10
N PRO A 237 -17.44 -0.84 8.30
CA PRO A 237 -18.49 -0.09 8.99
C PRO A 237 -17.96 1.21 9.62
N ALA A 238 -18.82 2.21 9.89
CA ALA A 238 -18.46 3.51 10.45
C ALA A 238 -17.56 3.47 11.71
N LEU A 239 -17.73 2.48 12.59
CA LEU A 239 -16.92 2.27 13.81
C LEU A 239 -15.45 1.86 13.53
N ALA A 240 -15.07 1.81 12.25
CA ALA A 240 -13.76 1.48 11.71
C ALA A 240 -12.60 2.43 11.98
N THR A 241 -12.80 3.50 12.74
CA THR A 241 -12.05 4.76 12.63
C THR A 241 -10.54 4.70 12.97
N HIS A 242 -9.99 3.56 13.38
CA HIS A 242 -8.57 3.38 13.74
C HIS A 242 -7.78 2.56 12.71
N ASN A 243 -7.91 2.89 11.42
CA ASN A 243 -7.50 1.99 10.34
C ASN A 243 -6.02 2.01 9.91
N PHE A 244 -5.16 2.90 10.42
CA PHE A 244 -3.85 3.13 9.78
C PHE A 244 -2.66 3.27 10.72
N GLN A 245 -2.56 2.39 11.72
CA GLN A 245 -1.44 2.42 12.68
C GLN A 245 -0.13 1.84 12.13
N SER A 246 -0.15 1.20 10.97
CA SER A 246 1.04 0.56 10.43
C SER A 246 1.96 1.60 9.79
N PRO A 247 3.24 1.67 10.20
CA PRO A 247 4.17 2.66 9.68
C PRO A 247 4.50 2.38 8.21
N VAL A 248 4.84 3.45 7.48
CA VAL A 248 5.11 3.42 6.05
C VAL A 248 6.46 4.07 5.77
N PHE A 249 7.31 3.40 5.00
CA PHE A 249 8.51 3.97 4.40
C PHE A 249 8.29 4.20 2.91
N LEU A 250 8.65 5.38 2.42
CA LEU A 250 8.65 5.73 1.00
C LEU A 250 10.00 6.36 0.64
N GLY A 251 10.69 5.77 -0.33
CA GLY A 251 11.94 6.27 -0.89
C GLY A 251 11.79 6.57 -2.39
N HIS A 252 12.43 7.63 -2.87
CA HIS A 252 12.32 8.04 -4.28
C HIS A 252 13.53 8.83 -4.75
N GLY A 253 13.99 8.62 -5.99
CA GLY A 253 15.03 9.45 -6.60
C GLY A 253 14.49 10.80 -7.10
N SER A 254 15.18 11.91 -6.83
CA SER A 254 14.75 13.25 -7.29
C SER A 254 14.82 13.42 -8.82
N ALA A 255 15.66 12.62 -9.48
CA ALA A 255 15.86 12.61 -10.92
C ALA A 255 15.22 11.39 -11.60
N ASP A 256 14.22 10.77 -10.95
CA ASP A 256 13.48 9.63 -11.51
C ASP A 256 12.76 10.03 -12.81
N GLU A 257 13.25 9.48 -13.91
CA GLU A 257 12.81 9.75 -15.26
C GLU A 257 11.58 8.93 -15.70
N LYS A 258 11.16 7.94 -14.91
CA LYS A 258 10.05 7.03 -15.26
C LYS A 258 8.82 7.23 -14.40
N VAL A 259 9.01 7.52 -13.11
CA VAL A 259 7.94 7.85 -12.18
C VAL A 259 8.36 9.12 -11.48
N SER A 260 7.77 10.25 -11.87
CA SER A 260 8.11 11.54 -11.29
C SER A 260 8.06 11.50 -9.76
N VAL A 261 9.09 12.06 -9.11
CA VAL A 261 9.12 12.23 -7.64
C VAL A 261 7.89 12.97 -7.10
N ASN A 262 7.25 13.81 -7.92
CA ASN A 262 6.01 14.50 -7.56
C ASN A 262 4.85 13.53 -7.34
N LEU A 263 4.79 12.42 -8.08
CA LEU A 263 3.78 11.37 -7.86
C LEU A 263 4.00 10.65 -6.53
N GLY A 264 5.27 10.41 -6.16
CA GLY A 264 5.65 9.90 -4.84
C GLY A 264 5.27 10.88 -3.73
N GLN A 265 5.56 12.18 -3.92
CA GLN A 265 5.18 13.23 -2.98
C GLN A 265 3.65 13.35 -2.82
N SER A 266 2.87 13.24 -3.91
CA SER A 266 1.41 13.25 -3.83
C SER A 266 0.88 12.05 -3.03
N MET A 267 1.48 10.87 -3.17
CA MET A 267 1.14 9.72 -2.33
C MET A 267 1.49 9.99 -0.86
N VAL A 268 2.67 10.54 -0.56
CA VAL A 268 3.06 10.91 0.82
C VAL A 268 2.07 11.90 1.42
N ASP A 269 1.68 12.92 0.66
CA ASP A 269 0.74 13.94 1.08
C ASP A 269 -0.63 13.34 1.39
N PHE A 270 -1.14 12.45 0.54
CA PHE A 270 -2.38 11.73 0.80
C PHE A 270 -2.28 10.92 2.10
N LEU A 271 -1.26 10.06 2.23
CA LEU A 271 -1.10 9.20 3.40
C LEU A 271 -0.92 9.99 4.71
N LYS A 272 -0.14 11.07 4.70
CA LYS A 272 0.09 11.89 5.90
C LYS A 272 -1.08 12.81 6.23
N LYS A 273 -1.58 13.55 5.25
CA LYS A 273 -2.51 14.67 5.48
C LYS A 273 -3.96 14.22 5.46
N ARG A 274 -4.29 13.15 4.73
CA ARG A 274 -5.66 12.63 4.61
C ARG A 274 -5.91 11.44 5.53
N LEU A 275 -4.92 10.55 5.68
CA LEU A 275 -5.08 9.32 6.47
C LEU A 275 -4.33 9.32 7.81
N ASP A 276 -3.65 10.42 8.17
CA ASP A 276 -2.88 10.58 9.41
C ASP A 276 -1.88 9.43 9.70
N MET A 277 -1.22 8.93 8.65
CA MET A 277 -0.29 7.79 8.77
C MET A 277 1.13 8.21 9.17
N ASP A 278 1.82 7.35 9.94
CA ASP A 278 3.25 7.48 10.23
C ASP A 278 4.09 7.13 8.98
N VAL A 279 4.34 8.15 8.15
CA VAL A 279 5.10 8.01 6.90
C VAL A 279 6.51 8.60 7.03
N THR A 280 7.52 7.76 6.87
CA THR A 280 8.91 8.15 6.62
C THR A 280 9.11 8.39 5.13
N TRP A 281 9.43 9.62 4.73
CA TRP A 281 9.66 10.01 3.34
C TRP A 281 11.13 10.40 3.13
N LYS A 282 11.78 9.77 2.15
CA LYS A 282 13.17 10.02 1.79
C LYS A 282 13.29 10.27 0.30
N VAL A 283 13.88 11.41 -0.06
CA VAL A 283 14.21 11.75 -1.44
C VAL A 283 15.72 11.69 -1.62
N TYR A 284 16.17 10.93 -2.61
CA TYR A 284 17.59 10.75 -2.92
C TYR A 284 17.99 11.65 -4.09
N GLU A 285 18.75 12.71 -3.77
CA GLU A 285 19.11 13.75 -4.72
C GLU A 285 19.93 13.23 -5.92
N GLY A 286 19.57 13.65 -7.12
CA GLY A 286 20.21 13.25 -8.38
C GLY A 286 20.05 11.77 -8.76
N PHE A 287 19.26 11.00 -8.01
CA PHE A 287 19.08 9.57 -8.22
C PHE A 287 17.88 9.28 -9.14
N GLY A 288 18.01 8.28 -10.01
CA GLY A 288 16.99 7.93 -11.01
C GLY A 288 16.02 6.84 -10.56
N HIS A 289 15.36 6.18 -11.52
CA HIS A 289 14.32 5.16 -11.26
C HIS A 289 14.85 3.82 -10.71
N TRP A 290 15.30 3.80 -9.45
CA TRP A 290 15.69 2.60 -8.72
C TRP A 290 15.60 2.82 -7.21
N TYR A 291 16.17 1.92 -6.40
CA TYR A 291 16.48 2.16 -4.99
C TYR A 291 17.98 2.47 -4.80
N LYS A 292 18.33 3.46 -3.98
CA LYS A 292 19.73 3.89 -3.81
C LYS A 292 20.52 2.97 -2.88
N VAL A 293 21.67 2.49 -3.33
CA VAL A 293 22.58 1.66 -2.51
C VAL A 293 23.86 2.45 -2.22
N PRO A 294 24.30 2.54 -0.95
CA PRO A 294 23.71 1.92 0.24
C PRO A 294 22.57 2.72 0.88
N ASP A 295 22.45 4.02 0.60
CA ASP A 295 21.69 4.98 1.41
C ASP A 295 20.22 4.58 1.68
N GLU A 296 19.47 4.20 0.65
CA GLU A 296 18.05 3.85 0.79
C GLU A 296 17.86 2.50 1.47
N ILE A 297 18.76 1.56 1.23
CA ILE A 297 18.74 0.27 1.92
C ILE A 297 19.03 0.43 3.41
N ASP A 298 19.94 1.34 3.77
CA ASP A 298 20.25 1.66 5.16
C ASP A 298 19.06 2.32 5.87
N ASP A 299 18.42 3.28 5.20
CA ASP A 299 17.19 3.91 5.68
C ASP A 299 16.06 2.88 5.86
N ILE A 300 15.89 1.94 4.93
CA ILE A 300 14.89 0.86 5.04
C ILE A 300 15.20 -0.04 6.24
N VAL A 301 16.46 -0.47 6.43
CA VAL A 301 16.83 -1.32 7.57
C VAL A 301 16.59 -0.58 8.88
N HIS A 302 16.93 0.70 8.96
CA HIS A 302 16.66 1.53 10.13
C HIS A 302 15.16 1.65 10.41
N PHE A 303 14.35 1.91 9.38
CA PHE A 303 12.89 1.95 9.49
C PHE A 303 12.31 0.61 10.00
N LEU A 304 12.73 -0.51 9.41
CA LEU A 304 12.26 -1.84 9.82
C LEU A 304 12.59 -2.14 11.28
N LYS A 305 13.77 -1.73 11.74
CA LYS A 305 14.16 -1.88 13.14
C LYS A 305 13.31 -1.02 14.07
N GLU A 306 13.28 0.29 13.84
CA GLU A 306 12.75 1.26 14.80
C GLU A 306 11.22 1.36 14.79
N LYS A 307 10.59 1.16 13.61
CA LYS A 307 9.15 1.35 13.44
C LYS A 307 8.37 0.04 13.36
N VAL A 308 8.96 -0.98 12.71
CA VAL A 308 8.29 -2.29 12.54
C VAL A 308 8.70 -3.28 13.65
N GLY A 309 9.88 -3.10 14.27
CA GLY A 309 10.38 -3.98 15.33
C GLY A 309 11.09 -5.24 14.80
N VAL A 310 11.70 -5.15 13.62
CA VAL A 310 12.51 -6.24 13.06
C VAL A 310 13.85 -6.32 13.81
N PRO A 311 14.25 -7.48 14.36
CA PRO A 311 15.54 -7.62 15.01
C PRO A 311 16.70 -7.50 14.00
N VAL A 312 17.61 -6.56 14.26
CA VAL A 312 18.85 -6.35 13.49
C VAL A 312 20.05 -6.69 14.38
N PRO A 313 21.06 -7.45 13.90
CA PRO A 313 22.24 -7.81 14.70
C PRO A 313 22.99 -6.59 15.25
N GLU A 314 23.43 -6.68 16.51
CA GLU A 314 24.07 -5.55 17.22
C GLU A 314 25.36 -5.05 16.55
N GLU A 315 26.11 -5.95 15.92
CA GLU A 315 27.38 -5.63 15.23
C GLU A 315 27.18 -4.67 14.04
N LEU A 316 25.99 -4.69 13.42
CA LEU A 316 25.62 -3.81 12.30
C LEU A 316 24.98 -2.49 12.76
N ASN A 317 24.67 -2.33 14.05
CA ASN A 317 24.13 -1.07 14.60
C ASN A 317 25.17 0.06 14.64
N LEU A 318 26.47 -0.26 14.55
CA LEU A 318 27.55 0.72 14.61
C LEU A 318 27.79 1.44 13.27
N GLU A 319 27.31 0.87 12.16
CA GLU A 319 27.49 1.40 10.80
C GLU A 319 26.30 2.25 10.31
N LEU A 320 25.15 2.19 10.98
CA LEU A 320 23.90 2.89 10.63
C LEU A 320 23.84 4.37 11.10
N LYS A 321 24.97 5.09 11.11
CA LYS A 321 25.04 6.50 11.57
C LYS A 321 24.89 7.51 10.45
#